data_AF-A0A418SCD2-F1
#
_entry.id   AF-A0A418SCD2-F1
#
_cell.length_a   1.000
_cell.length_b   1.000
_cell.length_c   1.000
_cell.angle_alpha   90.00
_cell.angle_beta   90.00
_cell.angle_gamma   90.00
#
_symmetry.space_group_name_H-M   'P 1'
#
loop_
_entity.id
_entity.type
_entity.pdbx_description
1 polymer ?
#
loop_
_entity_poly.entity_id
_entity_poly.type
_entity_poly.pdbx_seq_one_letter_code
_entity_poly.pdbx_strand_id
1 'polypeptide(L)'
;MRLLRRLVTALMLVMIFGLLSLVGLIVIRFAQSPAPALPAQISLPDGVTAEAVTMGSGWFAVVTKDQRILIFDADSGKLRQEIDIAQ
;
A
#
# COMPACT_ATOMS: atom_id res chain seq x y z
N MET A 1 -12.68 30.26 41.07
CA MET A 1 -12.52 30.26 39.59
C MET A 1 -11.22 29.62 39.07
N ARG A 2 -10.57 28.66 39.77
CA ARG A 2 -9.36 27.97 39.28
C ARG A 2 -9.65 26.62 38.58
N LEU A 3 -10.74 25.94 38.97
CA LEU A 3 -11.14 24.65 38.38
C LEU A 3 -11.58 24.78 36.92
N LEU A 4 -12.46 25.73 36.59
CA LEU A 4 -12.88 25.95 35.20
C LEU A 4 -11.71 26.26 34.28
N ARG A 5 -10.74 27.08 34.74
CA ARG A 5 -9.56 27.42 33.94
C ARG A 5 -8.65 26.20 33.69
N ARG A 6 -8.52 25.30 34.68
CA ARG A 6 -7.80 24.02 34.53
C ARG A 6 -8.50 23.07 33.57
N LEU A 7 -9.83 22.99 33.64
CA LEU A 7 -10.60 22.12 32.74
C LEU A 7 -10.50 22.58 31.29
N VAL A 8 -10.61 23.88 31.02
CA VAL A 8 -10.49 24.42 29.65
C VAL A 8 -9.08 24.27 29.11
N THR A 9 -8.04 24.50 29.91
CA THR A 9 -6.64 24.31 29.49
C THR A 9 -6.31 22.83 29.26
N ALA A 10 -6.83 21.93 30.09
CA ALA A 10 -6.72 20.49 29.86
C ALA A 10 -7.43 20.08 28.57
N LEU A 11 -8.66 20.57 28.34
CA LEU A 11 -9.42 20.28 27.13
C LEU A 11 -8.70 20.78 25.88
N MET A 12 -8.14 21.99 25.93
CA MET A 12 -7.34 22.56 24.86
C MET A 12 -6.11 21.69 24.55
N LEU A 13 -5.38 21.25 25.58
CA LEU A 13 -4.25 20.33 25.40
C LEU A 13 -4.67 19.03 24.73
N VAL A 14 -5.73 18.39 25.21
CA VAL A 14 -6.23 17.13 24.63
C VAL A 14 -6.64 17.32 23.17
N MET A 15 -7.32 18.42 22.82
CA MET A 15 -7.68 18.73 21.43
C MET A 15 -6.44 18.86 20.54
N ILE A 16 -5.40 19.55 21.01
CA ILE A 16 -4.14 19.70 20.28
C ILE A 16 -3.47 18.34 20.09
N PHE A 17 -3.34 17.54 21.15
CA PHE A 17 -2.74 16.20 21.06
C PHE A 17 -3.52 15.27 20.14
N GLY A 18 -4.86 15.34 20.15
CA GLY A 18 -5.71 14.57 19.25
C GLY A 18 -5.44 14.91 17.79
N LEU A 19 -5.38 16.21 17.45
CA LEU A 19 -5.06 16.65 16.09
C LEU A 19 -3.63 16.26 15.68
N LEU A 20 -2.64 16.46 16.56
CA LEU A 20 -1.25 16.09 16.30
C LEU A 20 -1.11 14.58 16.06
N SER A 21 -1.82 13.76 16.83
CA SER A 21 -1.83 12.31 16.66
C SER A 21 -2.44 11.92 15.32
N LEU A 22 -3.58 12.53 14.94
CA LEU A 22 -4.23 12.29 13.65
C LEU A 22 -3.30 12.64 12.48
N VAL A 23 -2.69 13.83 12.51
CA VAL A 23 -1.75 14.28 11.48
C VAL A 23 -0.52 13.36 11.45
N GLY A 24 0.04 13.00 12.60
CA GLY A 24 1.17 12.07 12.71
C GLY A 24 0.86 10.70 12.13
N LEU A 25 -0.29 10.13 12.46
CA LEU A 25 -0.78 8.87 11.90
C LEU A 25 -0.93 8.94 10.39
N ILE A 26 -1.49 10.02 9.85
CA ILE A 26 -1.63 10.24 8.40
C ILE A 26 -0.25 10.30 7.75
N VAL A 27 0.68 11.09 8.29
CA VAL A 27 2.04 11.19 7.74
C VAL A 27 2.75 9.84 7.74
N ILE A 28 2.66 9.07 8.82
CA ILE A 28 3.26 7.72 8.90
C ILE A 28 2.61 6.78 7.89
N ARG A 29 1.28 6.79 7.78
CA ARG A 29 0.51 5.97 6.82
C ARG A 29 0.81 6.30 5.37
N PHE A 30 1.00 7.58 5.04
CA PHE A 30 1.26 8.04 3.67
C PHE A 30 2.75 8.00 3.32
N ALA A 31 3.65 8.06 4.31
CA ALA A 31 5.08 7.83 4.12
C ALA A 31 5.40 6.34 3.86
N GLN A 32 4.49 5.43 4.21
CA GLN A 32 4.50 4.08 3.65
C GLN A 32 4.11 4.20 2.18
N SER A 33 5.11 4.01 1.31
CA SER A 33 5.13 4.41 -0.10
C SER A 33 3.80 4.25 -0.85
N PRO A 34 3.45 5.22 -1.72
CA PRO A 34 2.42 5.02 -2.75
C PRO A 34 2.76 3.74 -3.51
N ALA A 35 1.73 2.99 -3.90
CA ALA A 35 1.90 1.80 -4.72
C ALA A 35 2.95 2.07 -5.81
N PRO A 36 4.02 1.26 -5.90
CA PRO A 36 5.12 1.50 -6.81
C PRO A 36 4.57 1.74 -8.21
N ALA A 37 5.09 2.77 -8.88
CA ALA A 37 4.62 3.19 -10.19
C ALA A 37 4.77 2.01 -11.16
N LEU A 38 3.64 1.39 -11.51
CA LEU A 38 3.62 0.36 -12.53
C LEU A 38 4.16 0.97 -13.84
N PRO A 39 5.12 0.33 -14.52
CA PRO A 39 5.49 0.74 -15.85
C PRO A 39 4.25 0.72 -16.76
N ALA A 40 4.10 1.74 -17.61
CA ALA A 40 2.94 1.91 -18.48
C ALA A 40 2.72 0.73 -19.45
N GLN A 41 3.73 -0.13 -19.62
CA GLN A 41 3.69 -1.37 -20.39
C GLN A 41 4.46 -2.46 -19.63
N ILE A 42 3.78 -3.57 -19.34
CA ILE A 42 4.40 -4.80 -18.85
C ILE A 42 4.48 -5.75 -20.06
N SER A 43 5.70 -6.07 -20.51
CA SER A 43 5.92 -7.13 -21.49
C SER A 43 5.83 -8.48 -20.77
N LEU A 44 4.72 -9.17 -20.99
CA LEU A 44 4.59 -10.56 -20.58
C LEU A 44 5.50 -11.44 -21.47
N PRO A 45 6.04 -12.57 -20.96
CA PRO A 45 6.75 -13.55 -21.78
C PRO A 45 5.88 -14.00 -22.96
N ASP A 46 6.52 -14.35 -24.07
CA ASP A 46 5.84 -14.64 -25.34
C ASP A 46 4.68 -15.64 -25.16
N GLY A 47 3.48 -15.22 -25.56
CA GLY A 47 2.27 -16.03 -25.53
C GLY A 47 1.43 -15.96 -24.25
N VAL A 48 1.90 -15.28 -23.18
CA VAL A 48 1.16 -15.20 -21.92
C VAL A 48 0.18 -14.02 -21.95
N THR A 49 -1.11 -14.30 -21.78
CA THR A 49 -2.16 -13.27 -21.71
C THR A 49 -2.56 -13.06 -20.25
N ALA A 50 -2.49 -11.82 -19.77
CA ALA A 50 -2.98 -11.45 -18.45
C ALA A 50 -4.51 -11.56 -18.40
N GLU A 51 -5.02 -12.26 -17.39
CA GLU A 51 -6.45 -12.34 -17.06
C GLU A 51 -6.81 -11.35 -15.94
N ALA A 52 -5.95 -11.20 -14.94
CA ALA A 52 -6.12 -10.24 -13.86
C ALA A 52 -4.77 -9.71 -13.35
N VAL A 53 -4.76 -8.48 -12.82
CA VAL A 53 -3.57 -7.89 -12.19
C VAL A 53 -3.96 -7.39 -10.80
N THR A 54 -3.18 -7.76 -9.79
CA THR A 54 -3.35 -7.32 -8.40
C THR A 54 -2.08 -6.64 -7.92
N MET A 55 -2.21 -5.55 -7.16
CA MET A 55 -1.08 -4.79 -6.63
C MET A 55 -1.00 -4.93 -5.11
N GLY A 56 0.21 -5.15 -4.59
CA GLY A 56 0.52 -5.11 -3.17
C GLY A 56 1.61 -4.10 -2.83
N SER A 57 1.99 -4.02 -1.56
CA SER A 57 3.08 -3.15 -1.09
C SER A 57 4.44 -3.67 -1.59
N GLY A 58 4.98 -3.07 -2.65
CA GLY A 58 6.29 -3.42 -3.24
C GLY A 58 6.25 -4.60 -4.23
N TRP A 59 5.08 -5.06 -4.65
CA TRP A 59 4.96 -6.15 -5.62
C TRP A 59 3.66 -6.04 -6.42
N PHE A 60 3.61 -6.67 -7.58
CA PHE A 60 2.39 -6.85 -8.35
C PHE A 60 2.29 -8.29 -8.84
N ALA A 61 1.09 -8.87 -8.80
CA ALA A 61 0.82 -10.20 -9.33
C ALA A 61 0.01 -10.09 -10.61
N VAL A 62 0.37 -10.91 -11.59
CA VAL A 62 -0.36 -11.09 -12.84
C VAL A 62 -0.88 -12.51 -12.87
N VAL A 63 -2.20 -12.65 -12.88
CA VAL A 63 -2.86 -13.93 -13.16
C VAL A 63 -2.91 -14.09 -14.66
N THR A 64 -2.41 -15.22 -15.14
CA THR A 64 -2.37 -15.57 -16.56
C THR A 64 -3.50 -16.53 -16.89
N LYS A 65 -3.96 -16.52 -18.16
CA LYS A 65 -4.98 -17.48 -18.64
C LYS A 65 -4.55 -18.94 -18.52
N ASP A 66 -3.26 -19.21 -18.40
CA ASP A 66 -2.69 -20.55 -18.29
C ASP A 66 -2.80 -21.11 -16.85
N GLN A 67 -3.66 -20.54 -16.00
CA GLN A 67 -3.78 -20.88 -14.57
C GLN A 67 -2.46 -20.68 -13.79
N ARG A 68 -1.73 -19.59 -14.06
CA ARG A 68 -0.50 -19.26 -13.32
C ARG A 68 -0.55 -17.86 -12.73
N ILE A 69 -0.02 -17.70 -11.52
CA ILE A 69 0.17 -16.41 -10.86
C ILE A 69 1.65 -16.05 -10.90
N LEU A 70 1.97 -15.00 -11.63
CA LEU A 70 3.32 -14.44 -11.73
C LEU A 70 3.44 -13.26 -10.77
N ILE A 71 4.27 -13.38 -9.74
CA ILE A 71 4.54 -12.33 -8.75
C ILE A 71 5.81 -11.59 -9.16
N PHE A 72 5.68 -10.31 -9.44
CA PHE A 72 6.78 -9.43 -9.81
C PHE A 72 7.11 -8.48 -8.67
N ASP A 73 8.40 -8.21 -8.52
CA ASP A 73 8.89 -7.10 -7.72
C ASP A 73 8.53 -5.78 -8.40
N ALA A 74 7.95 -4.85 -7.66
CA ALA A 74 7.43 -3.64 -8.26
C ALA A 74 8.49 -2.54 -8.47
N ASP A 75 9.64 -2.62 -7.80
CA ASP A 75 10.75 -1.69 -7.98
C ASP A 75 11.65 -2.11 -9.15
N SER A 76 11.88 -3.42 -9.29
CA SER A 76 12.80 -3.97 -10.29
C SER A 76 12.12 -4.61 -11.51
N GLY A 77 10.80 -4.88 -11.44
CA GLY A 77 10.06 -5.59 -12.48
C GLY A 77 10.45 -7.07 -12.63
N LYS A 78 11.28 -7.61 -11.73
CA LYS A 78 11.76 -8.99 -11.81
C LYS A 78 10.71 -9.97 -11.31
N LEU A 79 10.59 -11.11 -11.98
CA LEU A 79 9.79 -12.23 -11.51
C LEU A 79 10.40 -12.75 -10.20
N ARG A 80 9.64 -12.67 -9.12
CA ARG A 80 10.02 -13.19 -7.80
C ARG A 80 9.56 -14.62 -7.62
N GLN A 81 8.35 -14.92 -8.10
CA GLN A 81 7.72 -16.20 -7.87
C GLN A 81 6.67 -16.49 -8.94
N GLU A 82 6.59 -17.75 -9.32
CA GLU A 82 5.53 -18.31 -10.17
C GLU A 82 4.79 -19.36 -9.34
N ILE A 83 3.45 -19.28 -9.35
CA ILE A 83 2.57 -20.21 -8.64
C ILE A 83 1.60 -20.80 -9.66
N ASP A 84 1.62 -22.12 -9.83
CA ASP A 84 0.63 -22.85 -10.60
C ASP A 84 -0.66 -22.98 -9.77
N ILE A 85 -1.79 -22.56 -10.33
CA ILE A 85 -3.13 -22.67 -9.71
C ILE A 85 -3.69 -24.09 -9.90
N ALA A 86 -3.11 -24.88 -10.82
CA ALA A 86 -3.60 -26.20 -11.21
C ALA A 86 -3.31 -27.34 -10.19
N GLN A 87 -3.13 -27.04 -8.89
CA GLN A 87 -2.80 -28.01 -7.83
C GLN A 87 -3.77 -27.94 -6.65
#